data_AF-A0ABD7URE7-F1
#
_entry.id   AF-A0ABD7URE7-F1
#
_cell.length_a   1.000
_cell.length_b   1.000
_cell.length_c   1.000
_cell.angle_alpha   90.00
_cell.angle_beta   90.00
_cell.angle_gamma   90.00
#
_symmetry.space_group_name_H-M   'P 1'
#
loop_
_entity.id
_entity.type
_entity.pdbx_description
1 polymer ?
#
loop_
_entity_poly.entity_id
_entity_poly.type
_entity_poly.pdbx_seq_one_letter_code
_entity_poly.pdbx_strand_id
1 'polypeptide(L)'
;MKQQSYQPLRFVYLLVALFAAMLLIARPVMADGENNDPANAAYYKGKSAGEEAGKTAGKEASWTDLTPTNPTIPEPPSDIRETTNKQHYKDGYTDGYRDGYNEGWKSQHPVLTPVKVIWDLISHWLQQFFPNNQATTTVQSMS
;
A
#
# COMPACT_ATOMS: atom_id res chain seq x y z
N MET A 1 -39.20 -6.28 -30.03
CA MET A 1 -38.33 -6.33 -28.84
C MET A 1 -37.98 -4.91 -28.45
N LYS A 2 -38.37 -4.45 -27.25
CA LYS A 2 -38.10 -3.08 -26.77
C LYS A 2 -36.72 -3.06 -26.12
N GLN A 3 -35.76 -2.36 -26.72
CA GLN A 3 -34.50 -2.05 -26.05
C GLN A 3 -34.74 -0.94 -25.04
N GLN A 4 -34.70 -1.29 -23.75
CA GLN A 4 -34.63 -0.30 -22.67
C GLN A 4 -33.25 0.38 -22.75
N SER A 5 -33.23 1.66 -23.09
CA SER A 5 -32.01 2.46 -22.98
C SER A 5 -31.69 2.65 -21.51
N TYR A 6 -30.72 1.89 -21.00
CA TYR A 6 -30.17 2.11 -19.67
C TYR A 6 -29.48 3.47 -19.67
N GLN A 7 -30.03 4.44 -18.93
CA GLN A 7 -29.51 5.80 -18.88
C GLN A 7 -28.14 5.82 -18.18
N PRO A 8 -27.01 6.03 -18.90
CA PRO A 8 -25.68 6.03 -18.31
C PRO A 8 -25.50 7.15 -17.27
N LEU A 9 -26.35 8.18 -17.33
CA LEU A 9 -26.33 9.34 -16.45
C LEU A 9 -26.49 8.97 -14.96
N ARG A 10 -27.31 7.95 -14.63
CA ARG A 10 -27.50 7.51 -13.24
C ARG A 10 -26.27 6.84 -12.65
N PHE A 11 -25.47 6.19 -13.49
CA PHE A 11 -24.25 5.48 -13.06
C PHE A 11 -23.15 6.48 -12.69
N VAL A 12 -23.03 7.58 -13.44
CA VAL A 12 -22.07 8.66 -13.15
C VAL A 12 -22.37 9.30 -11.79
N TYR A 13 -23.63 9.59 -11.48
CA TYR A 13 -24.01 10.14 -10.16
C TYR A 13 -23.72 9.16 -9.02
N LEU A 14 -23.90 7.85 -9.24
CA LEU A 14 -23.51 6.83 -8.26
C LEU A 14 -22.00 6.82 -8.01
N LEU A 15 -21.19 6.93 -9.06
CA LEU A 15 -19.72 6.98 -8.93
C LEU A 15 -19.25 8.26 -8.21
N VAL A 16 -19.83 9.42 -8.53
CA VAL A 16 -19.51 10.69 -7.88
C VAL A 16 -19.94 10.69 -6.42
N ALA A 17 -21.13 10.15 -6.10
CA ALA A 17 -21.61 10.03 -4.72
C ALA A 17 -20.73 9.07 -3.90
N LEU A 18 -20.33 7.94 -4.49
CA LEU A 18 -19.43 6.97 -3.84
C LEU A 18 -18.05 7.61 -3.55
N PHE A 19 -17.52 8.37 -4.51
CA PHE A 19 -16.24 9.07 -4.34
C PHE A 19 -16.31 10.15 -3.25
N ALA A 20 -17.38 10.94 -3.22
CA ALA A 20 -17.59 11.96 -2.19
C ALA A 20 -17.74 11.33 -0.78
N ALA A 21 -18.42 10.20 -0.66
CA ALA A 21 -18.54 9.47 0.60
C ALA A 21 -17.17 8.95 1.10
N MET A 22 -16.32 8.46 0.19
CA MET A 22 -14.96 8.03 0.54
C MET A 22 -14.08 9.20 1.03
N LEU A 23 -14.22 10.40 0.45
CA LEU A 23 -13.51 11.60 0.91
C LEU A 23 -13.96 12.08 2.29
N LEU A 24 -15.23 11.86 2.65
CA LEU A 24 -15.79 12.24 3.96
C LEU A 24 -15.29 11.37 5.11
N ILE A 25 -14.99 10.09 4.85
CA ILE A 25 -14.48 9.15 5.87
C ILE A 25 -12.96 9.31 6.07
N ALA A 26 -12.27 9.98 5.13
CA ALA A 26 -10.81 10.06 5.10
C ALA A 26 -10.15 11.04 6.10
N ARG A 27 -10.90 11.65 7.04
CA ARG A 27 -10.30 12.51 8.07
C ARG A 27 -10.28 11.81 9.43
N PRO A 28 -9.14 11.23 9.85
CA PRO A 28 -8.97 10.83 11.24
C PRO A 28 -8.90 12.07 12.13
N VAL A 29 -9.63 12.03 13.24
CA VAL A 29 -9.53 13.00 14.35
C VAL A 29 -8.24 12.67 15.09
N MET A 30 -7.23 13.54 14.96
CA MET A 30 -6.03 13.48 15.80
C MET A 30 -6.43 13.91 17.21
N ALA A 31 -6.73 12.95 18.07
CA ALA A 31 -6.81 13.16 19.50
C ALA A 31 -5.38 13.26 20.02
N ASP A 32 -4.90 14.49 20.19
CA ASP A 32 -3.65 14.78 20.89
C ASP A 32 -3.87 14.54 22.39
N GLY A 33 -3.76 13.27 22.77
CA GLY A 33 -3.72 12.88 24.17
C GLY A 33 -2.30 13.06 24.67
N GLU A 34 -2.06 14.16 25.37
CA GLU A 34 -0.83 14.41 26.12
C GLU A 34 -0.69 13.35 27.23
N ASN A 35 -0.21 12.17 26.86
CA ASN A 35 0.03 11.05 27.76
C ASN A 35 1.50 11.12 28.19
N ASN A 36 1.74 11.66 29.39
CA ASN A 36 3.05 11.71 30.04
C ASN A 36 3.58 10.34 30.50
N ASP A 37 3.03 9.24 29.97
CA ASP A 37 3.49 7.88 30.26
C ASP A 37 4.72 7.56 29.39
N PRO A 38 5.88 7.22 29.99
CA PRO A 38 7.08 6.84 29.25
C PRO A 38 6.88 5.65 28.30
N ALA A 39 5.94 4.74 28.60
CA ALA A 39 5.58 3.64 27.69
C ALA A 39 4.91 4.15 26.42
N ASN A 40 3.97 5.08 26.58
CA ASN A 40 3.26 5.70 25.48
C ASN A 40 4.19 6.59 24.63
N ALA A 41 5.04 7.38 25.30
CA ALA A 41 6.05 8.18 24.62
C ALA A 41 7.01 7.31 23.79
N ALA A 42 7.45 6.17 24.33
CA ALA A 42 8.27 5.21 23.61
C ALA A 42 7.54 4.61 22.39
N TYR A 43 6.27 4.24 22.54
CA TYR A 43 5.43 3.74 21.44
C TYR A 43 5.30 4.78 20.32
N TYR A 44 4.90 6.01 20.62
CA TYR A 44 4.72 7.05 19.60
C TYR A 44 6.04 7.46 18.93
N LYS A 45 7.15 7.46 19.66
CA LYS A 45 8.48 7.67 19.10
C LYS A 45 8.85 6.55 18.12
N GLY A 46 8.58 5.30 18.50
CA GLY A 46 8.72 4.14 17.64
C GLY A 46 7.87 4.27 16.39
N LYS A 47 6.59 4.60 16.55
CA LYS A 47 5.62 4.79 15.47
C LYS A 47 6.06 5.83 14.45
N SER A 48 6.49 7.00 14.90
CA SER A 48 6.98 8.05 14.00
C SER A 48 8.21 7.59 13.21
N ALA A 49 9.18 6.95 13.88
CA ALA A 49 10.37 6.44 13.21
C ALA A 49 10.04 5.31 12.21
N GLY A 50 9.10 4.44 12.58
CA GLY A 50 8.56 3.38 11.72
C GLY A 50 7.90 3.97 10.48
N GLU A 51 7.04 4.98 10.64
CA GLU A 51 6.31 5.62 9.55
C GLU A 51 7.25 6.25 8.51
N GLU A 52 8.30 6.96 8.95
CA GLU A 52 9.29 7.52 8.03
C GLU A 52 10.06 6.44 7.26
N ALA A 53 10.51 5.40 7.95
CA ALA A 53 11.21 4.26 7.35
C ALA A 53 10.30 3.51 6.36
N GLY A 54 9.06 3.24 6.78
CA GLY A 54 8.03 2.61 5.97
C GLY A 54 7.75 3.41 4.72
N LYS A 55 7.54 4.73 4.84
CA LYS A 55 7.27 5.61 3.70
C LYS A 55 8.38 5.62 2.68
N THR A 56 9.63 5.55 3.12
CA THR A 56 10.78 5.44 2.22
C THR A 56 10.77 4.09 1.50
N ALA A 57 10.64 2.99 2.25
CA ALA A 57 10.58 1.65 1.67
C ALA A 57 9.39 1.45 0.71
N GLY A 58 8.22 2.01 1.04
CA GLY A 58 7.03 1.97 0.20
C GLY A 58 7.19 2.76 -1.09
N LYS A 59 7.97 3.86 -1.07
CA LYS A 59 8.28 4.62 -2.29
C LYS A 59 9.25 3.88 -3.21
N GLU A 60 10.10 3.01 -2.66
CA GLU A 60 11.07 2.23 -3.41
C GLU A 60 10.52 0.87 -3.87
N ALA A 61 9.38 0.46 -3.31
CA ALA A 61 8.73 -0.80 -3.60
C ALA A 61 8.16 -0.87 -5.03
N SER A 62 8.10 -2.09 -5.57
CA SER A 62 7.47 -2.34 -6.87
C SER A 62 5.94 -2.27 -6.76
N TRP A 63 5.27 -2.10 -7.90
CA TRP A 63 3.81 -2.14 -7.99
C TRP A 63 3.23 -3.52 -7.58
N THR A 64 4.05 -4.59 -7.61
CA THR A 64 3.66 -5.93 -7.16
C THR A 64 3.72 -6.10 -5.64
N ASP A 65 4.43 -5.22 -4.94
CA ASP A 65 4.75 -5.37 -3.53
C ASP A 65 3.68 -4.70 -2.66
N LEU A 66 2.47 -5.27 -2.74
CA LEU A 66 1.28 -4.73 -2.07
C LEU A 66 1.33 -4.81 -0.54
N THR A 67 2.22 -5.66 0.00
CA THR A 67 2.34 -5.91 1.42
C THR A 67 3.74 -5.57 1.91
N PRO A 68 3.89 -4.77 2.97
CA PRO A 68 5.19 -4.53 3.57
C PRO A 68 5.79 -5.85 4.08
N THR A 69 7.05 -6.10 3.73
CA THR A 69 7.84 -7.13 4.40
C THR A 69 8.10 -6.70 5.85
N ASN A 70 8.21 -7.68 6.75
CA ASN A 70 8.51 -7.39 8.16
C ASN A 70 9.83 -6.60 8.26
N PRO A 71 9.82 -5.37 8.81
CA PRO A 71 11.02 -4.55 8.82
C PRO A 71 12.06 -5.11 9.78
N THR A 72 13.34 -4.81 9.50
CA THR A 72 14.37 -4.92 10.52
C THR A 72 14.13 -3.80 11.54
N ILE A 73 13.76 -4.18 12.76
CA ILE A 73 13.44 -3.21 13.81
C ILE A 73 14.75 -2.68 14.40
N PRO A 74 15.01 -1.35 14.36
CA PRO A 74 16.21 -0.78 14.94
C PRO A 74 16.20 -0.86 16.47
N GLU A 75 17.39 -0.82 17.09
CA GLU A 75 17.46 -0.74 18.55
C GLU A 75 16.90 0.61 19.01
N PRO A 76 16.05 0.64 20.07
CA PRO A 76 15.49 1.88 20.57
C PRO A 76 16.59 2.86 21.01
N PRO A 77 16.37 4.17 20.85
CA PRO A 77 17.33 5.19 21.26
C PRO A 77 17.64 5.12 22.76
N SER A 78 18.84 5.56 23.15
CA SER A 78 19.41 5.37 24.49
C SER A 78 18.65 6.05 25.64
N ASP A 79 17.74 6.97 25.32
CA ASP A 79 16.82 7.59 26.27
C ASP A 79 15.71 6.64 26.74
N ILE A 80 15.41 5.58 25.96
CA ILE A 80 14.48 4.52 26.33
C ILE A 80 15.25 3.40 27.05
N ARG A 81 15.40 3.55 28.37
CA ARG A 81 16.21 2.64 29.19
C ARG A 81 15.49 1.36 29.59
N GLU A 82 14.23 1.46 29.98
CA GLU A 82 13.46 0.33 30.49
C GLU A 82 13.14 -0.67 29.37
N THR A 83 13.34 -1.97 29.66
CA THR A 83 13.10 -3.05 28.69
C THR A 83 11.66 -3.09 28.19
N THR A 84 10.70 -2.75 29.05
CA THR A 84 9.28 -2.66 28.68
C THR A 84 9.03 -1.51 27.69
N ASN A 85 9.61 -0.33 27.94
CA ASN A 85 9.48 0.82 27.04
C ASN A 85 10.21 0.57 25.72
N LYS A 86 11.33 -0.17 25.75
CA LYS A 86 11.99 -0.66 24.53
C LYS A 86 11.08 -1.54 23.70
N GLN A 87 10.28 -2.42 24.34
CA GLN A 87 9.31 -3.23 23.62
C GLN A 87 8.20 -2.36 23.02
N HIS A 88 7.64 -1.42 23.79
CA HIS A 88 6.64 -0.47 23.29
C HIS A 88 7.14 0.34 22.08
N TYR A 89 8.41 0.74 22.08
CA TYR A 89 9.02 1.35 20.90
C TYR A 89 9.03 0.42 19.68
N LYS A 90 9.40 -0.85 19.85
CA LYS A 90 9.44 -1.84 18.76
C LYS A 90 8.04 -2.13 18.20
N ASP A 91 7.05 -2.20 19.09
CA ASP A 91 5.65 -2.38 18.72
C ASP A 91 5.17 -1.17 17.91
N GLY A 92 5.41 0.04 18.42
CA GLY A 92 5.09 1.29 17.73
C GLY A 92 5.77 1.38 16.37
N TYR A 93 7.06 1.04 16.29
CA TYR A 93 7.82 1.03 15.04
C TYR A 93 7.22 0.10 14.01
N THR A 94 6.80 -1.11 14.42
CA THR A 94 6.19 -2.09 13.51
C THR A 94 4.85 -1.57 12.97
N ASP A 95 4.03 -0.99 13.84
CA ASP A 95 2.75 -0.39 13.45
C ASP A 95 2.95 0.78 12.49
N GLY A 96 3.83 1.72 12.84
CA GLY A 96 4.15 2.89 12.03
C GLY A 96 4.74 2.51 10.67
N TYR A 97 5.63 1.52 10.63
CA TYR A 97 6.24 1.05 9.38
C TYR A 97 5.21 0.55 8.38
N ARG A 98 4.22 -0.22 8.83
CA ARG A 98 3.16 -0.70 7.96
C ARG A 98 2.34 0.45 7.38
N ASP A 99 1.98 1.42 8.23
CA ASP A 99 1.18 2.57 7.83
C ASP A 99 1.96 3.45 6.84
N GLY A 100 3.21 3.80 7.17
CA GLY A 100 4.11 4.56 6.34
C GLY A 100 4.38 3.89 4.99
N TYR A 101 4.61 2.57 4.96
CA TYR A 101 4.84 1.82 3.72
C TYR A 101 3.66 1.94 2.76
N ASN A 102 2.45 1.73 3.28
CA ASN A 102 1.23 1.85 2.48
C ASN A 102 1.05 3.27 1.93
N GLU A 103 1.35 4.30 2.73
CA GLU A 103 1.34 5.69 2.25
C GLU A 103 2.39 5.95 1.17
N GLY A 104 3.63 5.51 1.39
CA GLY A 104 4.74 5.65 0.45
C GLY A 104 4.44 4.99 -0.89
N TRP A 105 3.96 3.75 -0.85
CA TRP A 105 3.57 2.98 -2.02
C TRP A 105 2.45 3.65 -2.80
N LYS A 106 1.37 4.08 -2.12
CA LYS A 106 0.26 4.82 -2.75
C LYS A 106 0.73 6.14 -3.37
N SER A 107 1.73 6.80 -2.78
CA SER A 107 2.24 8.09 -3.26
C SER A 107 3.05 7.98 -4.56
N GLN A 108 3.70 6.83 -4.82
CA GLN A 108 4.42 6.55 -6.08
C GLN A 108 3.55 5.89 -7.15
N HIS A 109 2.44 5.30 -6.72
CA HIS A 109 1.44 4.74 -7.61
C HIS A 109 0.10 5.52 -7.61
N PRO A 110 0.09 6.88 -7.63
CA PRO A 110 -1.12 7.69 -7.47
C PRO A 110 -2.05 7.62 -8.70
N VAL A 111 -1.51 7.26 -9.87
CA VAL A 111 -2.23 7.16 -11.16
C VAL A 111 -2.38 5.70 -11.62
N LEU A 112 -2.04 4.72 -10.78
CA LEU A 112 -2.52 3.34 -10.95
C LEU A 112 -3.93 3.20 -10.36
N THR A 113 -4.78 4.16 -10.71
CA THR A 113 -6.24 4.13 -10.64
C THR A 113 -6.68 2.75 -11.14
N PRO A 114 -7.48 1.97 -10.39
CA PRO A 114 -7.67 0.51 -10.43
C PRO A 114 -7.44 -0.25 -11.76
N VAL A 115 -7.76 0.35 -12.89
CA VAL A 115 -7.60 -0.16 -14.26
C VAL A 115 -6.17 -0.66 -14.57
N LYS A 116 -5.10 0.09 -14.26
CA LYS A 116 -3.75 -0.35 -14.66
C LYS A 116 -3.23 -1.50 -13.80
N VAL A 117 -3.54 -1.50 -12.50
CA VAL A 117 -3.25 -2.64 -11.61
C VAL A 117 -4.01 -3.89 -12.06
N ILE A 118 -5.30 -3.75 -12.36
CA ILE A 118 -6.13 -4.85 -12.88
C ILE A 118 -5.54 -5.37 -14.20
N TRP A 119 -5.11 -4.47 -15.09
CA TRP A 119 -4.50 -4.85 -16.37
C TRP A 119 -3.16 -5.57 -16.21
N ASP A 120 -2.27 -5.06 -15.37
CA ASP A 120 -0.95 -5.65 -15.13
C ASP A 120 -1.09 -7.03 -14.44
N LEU A 121 -2.08 -7.21 -13.54
CA LEU A 121 -2.41 -8.50 -12.93
C LEU A 121 -2.95 -9.51 -13.95
N ILE A 122 -3.89 -9.12 -14.80
CA ILE A 122 -4.41 -9.96 -15.89
C ILE A 122 -3.26 -10.38 -16.81
N SER A 123 -2.38 -9.44 -17.17
CA SER A 123 -1.24 -9.69 -18.05
C SER A 123 -0.25 -10.70 -17.44
N HIS A 124 0.04 -10.58 -16.14
CA HIS A 124 0.93 -11.51 -15.44
C HIS A 124 0.40 -12.95 -15.46
N TRP A 125 -0.88 -13.15 -15.11
CA TRP A 125 -1.49 -14.48 -15.16
C TRP A 125 -1.59 -15.02 -16.58
N LEU A 126 -1.90 -14.17 -17.57
CA LEU A 126 -1.95 -14.59 -18.97
C LEU A 126 -0.58 -15.07 -19.46
N GLN A 127 0.51 -14.40 -19.10
CA GLN A 127 1.87 -14.85 -19.42
C GLN A 127 2.24 -16.14 -18.70
N GLN A 128 1.79 -16.31 -17.45
CA GLN A 128 2.04 -17.52 -16.67
C GLN A 128 1.29 -18.74 -17.23
N PHE A 129 0.05 -18.57 -17.68
CA PHE A 129 -0.77 -19.66 -18.25
C PHE A 129 -0.53 -19.90 -19.74
N PHE A 130 -0.16 -18.86 -20.48
CA PHE A 130 0.17 -18.91 -21.90
C PHE A 130 1.55 -18.28 -22.10
N PRO A 131 2.63 -18.99 -21.73
CA PRO A 131 3.96 -18.54 -22.04
C PRO A 131 4.05 -18.36 -23.57
N ASN A 132 4.57 -17.22 -24.01
CA ASN A 132 4.79 -16.95 -25.43
C ASN A 132 5.71 -18.04 -25.99
N ASN A 133 5.12 -19.05 -26.63
CA ASN A 133 5.85 -19.97 -27.48
C ASN A 133 6.36 -19.13 -28.64
N GLN A 134 7.61 -18.69 -28.56
CA GLN A 134 8.37 -18.35 -29.75
C GLN A 134 8.29 -19.59 -30.64
N ALA A 135 7.38 -19.58 -31.61
CA ALA A 135 7.33 -20.61 -32.62
C ALA A 135 8.67 -20.56 -33.33
N THR A 136 9.56 -21.49 -33.00
CA THR A 136 10.78 -21.73 -33.74
C THR A 136 10.36 -22.15 -35.14
N THR A 137 10.18 -21.20 -36.04
CA THR A 137 10.11 -21.45 -37.47
C THR A 137 11.50 -21.87 -37.92
N THR A 138 11.82 -23.15 -37.70
CA THR A 138 12.96 -23.80 -38.33
C THR A 138 12.64 -23.94 -39.82
N VAL A 139 12.87 -22.87 -40.58
CA VAL A 139 12.98 -22.96 -42.04
C VAL A 139 14.36 -23.55 -42.31
N GLN A 140 14.47 -24.88 -42.37
CA GLN A 140 15.66 -25.54 -42.87
C GLN A 140 15.37 -26.07 -44.27
N SER A 141 16.08 -25.44 -45.20
CA SER A 141 16.11 -25.60 -46.65
C SER A 141 15.95 -27.04 -47.15
N MET A 142 15.04 -27.20 -48.11
CA MET A 142 15.15 -28.25 -49.12
C MET A 142 16.40 -27.98 -49.98
N SER A 143 17.30 -28.96 -50.03
CA SER A 143 18.31 -29.16 -51.07
C SER A 143 18.08 -30.54 -51.68
#